data_AF-A0A5E8AX46-F1
#
_entry.id   AF-A0A5E8AX46-F1
#
_cell.length_a   1.000
_cell.length_b   1.000
_cell.length_c   1.000
_cell.angle_alpha   90.00
_cell.angle_beta   90.00
_cell.angle_gamma   90.00
#
_symmetry.space_group_name_H-M   'P 1'
#
loop_
_entity.id
_entity.type
_entity.pdbx_description
1 polymer ?
#
loop_
_entity_poly.entity_id
_entity_poly.type
_entity_poly.pdbx_seq_one_letter_code
_entity_poly.pdbx_strand_id
1 'polypeptide(L)'
;MKRNSIPTESSFLKVLGLVGMFALTGCGRNFPDDVSGYVDSFIHEAELRGHDFSNARRGLTIEFTNLPDNKAGSSKSTFFANHIKLDPLIWKQMNDRQREMLVFHELGHCVLGRQHKNERLLLGECASIMKEGGEDACVDDIFSDSWRSYYIDELFDPAVQVPDWYRTQDLTKLVIGDTLLLKEDSLQYESFQTRHFGIVGALAIDESTDYLLTLTYDSLNSIYGFQWDAITVELYHQSGEYSISNKGKEIWDNYSLYTDKMKLETPIRLSLLKLGAFYHFYVNGVEKHIMSTTYFQSDSSMVPGNMYVATYGGSKPTAKLSVVRVAKQ
;
A
#
# COMPACT_ATOMS: atom_id res chain seq x y z
N MET A 1 20.70 -53.89 -60.50
CA MET A 1 21.40 -53.64 -61.78
C MET A 1 20.80 -52.36 -62.37
N LYS A 2 21.62 -51.29 -62.51
CA LYS A 2 21.51 -50.08 -63.39
C LYS A 2 20.09 -49.64 -63.86
N ARG A 3 19.64 -48.38 -63.75
CA ARG A 3 20.30 -47.11 -64.09
C ARG A 3 19.63 -45.91 -63.39
N ASN A 4 20.47 -44.92 -63.09
CA ASN A 4 20.11 -43.53 -62.82
C ASN A 4 19.44 -42.86 -64.01
N SER A 5 18.52 -41.92 -63.76
CA SER A 5 18.22 -40.82 -64.68
C SER A 5 17.96 -39.54 -63.89
N ILE A 6 18.88 -38.59 -64.08
CA ILE A 6 18.80 -37.18 -63.70
C ILE A 6 18.12 -36.42 -64.85
N PRO A 7 17.23 -35.45 -64.57
CA PRO A 7 17.04 -34.27 -65.41
C PRO A 7 17.38 -33.00 -64.58
N THR A 8 18.51 -32.34 -64.85
CA THR A 8 18.73 -31.19 -65.75
C THR A 8 18.08 -29.88 -65.29
N GLU A 9 18.96 -28.92 -65.02
CA GLU A 9 18.73 -27.49 -64.76
C GLU A 9 17.86 -26.79 -65.82
N SER A 10 17.10 -25.78 -65.40
CA SER A 10 17.08 -24.43 -66.02
C SER A 10 15.80 -23.68 -65.65
N SER A 11 15.91 -22.69 -64.77
CA SER A 11 15.32 -21.36 -64.98
C SER A 11 15.80 -20.42 -63.87
N PHE A 12 16.95 -19.79 -64.15
CA PHE A 12 17.34 -18.54 -63.53
C PHE A 12 16.33 -17.43 -63.91
N LEU A 13 16.08 -16.52 -62.96
CA LEU A 13 15.62 -15.13 -63.16
C LEU A 13 14.10 -14.87 -63.36
N LYS A 14 13.44 -14.32 -62.33
CA LYS A 14 13.10 -12.87 -62.22
C LYS A 14 12.04 -12.57 -61.13
N VAL A 15 12.17 -11.39 -60.51
CA VAL A 15 11.18 -10.61 -59.72
C VAL A 15 10.95 -11.14 -58.28
N LEU A 16 11.55 -10.63 -57.20
CA LEU A 16 11.59 -9.25 -56.68
C LEU A 16 10.19 -8.66 -56.47
N GLY A 17 9.53 -9.02 -55.37
CA GLY A 17 8.29 -8.35 -54.97
C GLY A 17 7.41 -9.16 -54.03
N LEU A 18 7.71 -9.09 -52.73
CA LEU A 18 6.77 -8.83 -51.63
C LEU A 18 7.50 -9.14 -50.31
N VAL A 19 8.40 -8.24 -49.90
CA VAL A 19 8.55 -8.03 -48.46
C VAL A 19 7.25 -7.33 -48.07
N GLY A 20 6.26 -8.12 -47.65
CA GLY A 20 5.07 -7.59 -47.04
C GLY A 20 5.51 -6.79 -45.83
N MET A 21 5.54 -5.47 -45.97
CA MET A 21 5.35 -4.57 -44.85
C MET A 21 4.04 -5.02 -44.19
N PHE A 22 4.15 -5.86 -43.16
CA PHE A 22 3.23 -5.77 -42.05
C PHE A 22 3.44 -4.38 -41.45
N ALA A 23 2.82 -3.39 -42.08
CA ALA A 23 2.36 -2.24 -41.34
C ALA A 23 1.45 -2.82 -40.27
N LEU A 24 2.02 -3.00 -39.08
CA LEU A 24 1.24 -3.07 -37.86
C LEU A 24 0.43 -1.78 -37.87
N THR A 25 -0.79 -1.84 -38.44
CA THR A 25 -1.82 -0.86 -38.17
C THR A 25 -2.13 -1.06 -36.70
N GLY A 26 -1.30 -0.43 -35.84
CA GLY A 26 -1.58 -0.33 -34.44
C GLY A 26 -2.98 0.24 -34.35
N CYS A 27 -3.92 -0.54 -33.82
CA CYS A 27 -5.17 0.02 -33.34
C CYS A 27 -4.75 1.14 -32.39
N GLY A 28 -4.92 2.39 -32.81
CA GLY A 28 -4.29 3.54 -32.19
C GLY A 28 -4.63 3.54 -30.70
N ARG A 29 -3.59 3.48 -29.85
CA ARG A 29 -3.76 3.80 -28.45
C ARG A 29 -4.21 5.26 -28.42
N ASN A 30 -5.41 5.53 -27.89
CA ASN A 30 -5.90 6.90 -27.72
C ASN A 30 -5.53 7.44 -26.32
N PHE A 31 -4.39 7.03 -25.79
CA PHE A 31 -3.89 7.46 -24.48
C PHE A 31 -2.36 7.48 -24.40
N PRO A 32 -1.78 8.29 -23.49
CA PRO A 32 -0.33 8.40 -23.31
C PRO A 32 0.35 7.09 -22.96
N ASP A 33 1.61 6.93 -23.40
CA ASP A 33 2.41 5.73 -23.11
C ASP A 33 2.61 5.53 -21.60
N ASP A 34 2.79 6.60 -20.83
CA ASP A 34 2.93 6.59 -19.36
C ASP A 34 1.72 5.98 -18.64
N VAL A 35 0.56 5.88 -19.29
CA VAL A 35 -0.67 5.30 -18.72
C VAL A 35 -0.87 3.85 -19.17
N SER A 36 -0.23 3.44 -20.29
CA SER A 36 -0.48 2.15 -20.93
C SER A 36 -0.22 0.97 -20.01
N GLY A 37 0.86 1.01 -19.21
CA GLY A 37 1.19 -0.07 -18.28
C GLY A 37 0.08 -0.33 -17.25
N TYR A 38 -0.57 0.72 -16.75
CA TYR A 38 -1.65 0.58 -15.78
C TYR A 38 -2.96 0.10 -16.42
N VAL A 39 -3.26 0.50 -17.66
CA VAL A 39 -4.40 -0.04 -18.41
C VAL A 39 -4.20 -1.53 -18.70
N ASP A 40 -2.97 -1.93 -19.06
CA ASP A 40 -2.60 -3.33 -19.27
C ASP A 40 -2.76 -4.13 -17.95
N SER A 41 -2.30 -3.57 -16.83
CA SER A 41 -2.47 -4.15 -15.48
C SER A 41 -3.95 -4.35 -15.13
N PHE A 42 -4.80 -3.35 -15.37
CA PHE A 42 -6.25 -3.47 -15.10
C PHE A 42 -6.89 -4.61 -15.89
N ILE A 43 -6.59 -4.71 -17.19
CA ILE A 43 -7.12 -5.79 -18.04
C ILE A 43 -6.64 -7.15 -17.55
N HIS A 44 -5.35 -7.26 -17.21
CA HIS A 44 -4.78 -8.49 -16.69
C HIS A 44 -5.45 -8.92 -15.36
N GLU A 45 -5.61 -8.00 -14.41
CA GLU A 45 -6.27 -8.26 -13.13
C GLU A 45 -7.75 -8.67 -13.32
N ALA A 46 -8.42 -8.11 -14.32
CA ALA A 46 -9.78 -8.49 -14.65
C ALA A 46 -9.87 -9.91 -15.24
N GLU A 47 -8.93 -10.27 -16.13
CA GLU A 47 -8.82 -11.61 -16.70
C GLU A 47 -8.58 -12.67 -15.61
N LEU A 48 -7.72 -12.38 -14.63
CA LEU A 48 -7.48 -13.24 -13.47
C LEU A 48 -8.75 -13.51 -12.65
N ARG A 49 -9.73 -12.61 -12.71
CA ARG A 49 -11.03 -12.70 -12.02
C ARG A 49 -12.17 -13.14 -12.94
N GLY A 50 -11.86 -13.59 -14.15
CA GLY A 50 -12.83 -14.14 -15.09
C GLY A 50 -13.64 -13.11 -15.86
N HIS A 51 -13.21 -11.85 -15.89
CA HIS A 51 -13.82 -10.81 -16.71
C HIS A 51 -13.06 -10.65 -18.05
N ASP A 52 -13.78 -10.77 -19.17
CA ASP A 52 -13.21 -10.50 -20.49
C ASP A 52 -13.38 -9.02 -20.87
N PHE A 53 -12.31 -8.25 -20.63
CA PHE A 53 -12.20 -6.86 -21.06
C PHE A 53 -11.18 -6.67 -22.19
N SER A 54 -10.95 -7.71 -23.00
CA SER A 54 -10.11 -7.60 -24.21
C SER A 54 -10.56 -6.47 -25.15
N ASN A 55 -11.86 -6.12 -25.11
CA ASN A 55 -12.45 -5.01 -25.84
C ASN A 55 -12.50 -3.67 -25.08
N ALA A 56 -12.14 -3.60 -23.80
CA ALA A 56 -12.24 -2.36 -23.01
C ALA A 56 -11.34 -1.23 -23.54
N ARG A 57 -10.31 -1.58 -24.33
CA ARG A 57 -9.48 -0.59 -25.05
C ARG A 57 -10.24 0.10 -26.18
N ARG A 58 -11.28 -0.52 -26.75
CA ARG A 58 -12.02 0.04 -27.88
C ARG A 58 -12.86 1.20 -27.39
N GLY A 59 -12.61 2.38 -27.94
CA GLY A 59 -13.32 3.60 -27.55
C GLY A 59 -12.89 4.18 -26.20
N LEU A 60 -11.80 3.67 -25.60
CA LEU A 60 -11.16 4.28 -24.45
C LEU A 60 -10.18 5.36 -24.91
N THR A 61 -10.41 6.59 -24.46
CA THR A 61 -9.50 7.72 -24.60
C THR A 61 -9.07 8.16 -23.21
N ILE A 62 -7.77 8.37 -23.01
CA ILE A 62 -7.24 8.96 -21.78
C ILE A 62 -6.39 10.15 -22.16
N GLU A 63 -6.60 11.30 -21.54
CA GLU A 63 -5.80 12.50 -21.77
C GLU A 63 -5.35 13.16 -20.47
N PHE A 64 -4.22 13.86 -20.53
CA PHE A 64 -3.82 14.76 -19.45
C PHE A 64 -4.43 16.14 -19.68
N THR A 65 -5.14 16.65 -18.68
CA THR A 65 -5.72 17.99 -18.72
C THR A 65 -5.76 18.57 -17.31
N ASN A 66 -5.65 19.88 -17.19
CA ASN A 66 -5.80 20.54 -15.89
C ASN A 66 -7.24 20.36 -15.41
N LEU A 67 -7.41 19.80 -14.21
CA LEU A 67 -8.71 19.59 -13.61
C LEU A 67 -9.00 20.66 -12.52
N PRO A 68 -10.24 21.12 -12.39
CA PRO A 68 -10.62 22.01 -11.29
C PRO A 68 -10.65 21.26 -9.95
N ASP A 69 -10.71 22.02 -8.85
CA ASP A 69 -10.99 21.52 -7.50
C ASP A 69 -10.01 20.46 -6.98
N ASN A 70 -8.74 20.52 -7.40
CA ASN A 70 -7.68 19.58 -7.01
C ASN A 70 -8.00 18.10 -7.30
N LYS A 71 -8.86 17.82 -8.29
CA LYS A 71 -9.17 16.44 -8.69
C LYS A 71 -7.98 15.80 -9.40
N ALA A 72 -7.61 14.60 -8.97
CA ALA A 72 -6.54 13.82 -9.61
C ALA A 72 -6.96 13.22 -10.96
N GLY A 73 -8.24 12.85 -11.07
CA GLY A 73 -8.81 12.24 -12.26
C GLY A 73 -10.30 12.58 -12.40
N SER A 74 -10.82 12.33 -13.60
CA SER A 74 -12.24 12.28 -13.86
C SER A 74 -12.54 11.39 -15.05
N SER A 75 -13.65 10.69 -14.97
CA SER A 75 -14.12 9.76 -16.00
C SER A 75 -15.51 10.14 -16.48
N LYS A 76 -15.73 9.94 -17.78
CA LYS A 76 -17.04 10.08 -18.41
C LYS A 76 -17.25 8.94 -19.38
N SER A 77 -18.24 8.12 -19.09
CA SER A 77 -18.71 7.09 -20.01
C SER A 77 -19.98 7.50 -20.72
N THR A 78 -20.00 7.17 -22.00
CA THR A 78 -21.16 7.24 -22.87
C THR A 78 -21.32 5.88 -23.56
N PHE A 79 -22.45 5.63 -24.21
CA PHE A 79 -22.71 4.34 -24.86
C PHE A 79 -21.64 3.91 -25.87
N PHE A 80 -20.87 4.84 -26.46
CA PHE A 80 -19.87 4.55 -27.49
C PHE A 80 -18.44 4.98 -27.15
N ALA A 81 -18.23 5.64 -26.02
CA ALA A 81 -16.91 6.20 -25.68
C ALA A 81 -16.71 6.29 -24.17
N ASN A 82 -15.54 5.84 -23.73
CA ASN A 82 -15.03 6.01 -22.38
C ASN A 82 -13.91 7.04 -22.44
N HIS A 83 -14.08 8.16 -21.73
CA HIS A 83 -13.10 9.23 -21.71
C HIS A 83 -12.64 9.49 -20.29
N ILE A 84 -11.36 9.27 -20.03
CA ILE A 84 -10.70 9.55 -18.76
C ILE A 84 -9.79 10.77 -18.93
N LYS A 85 -9.82 11.66 -17.96
CA LYS A 85 -8.97 12.86 -17.87
C LYS A 85 -8.17 12.76 -16.59
N LEU A 86 -6.85 12.94 -16.68
CA LEU A 86 -5.93 12.89 -15.54
C LEU A 86 -5.27 14.26 -15.37
N ASP A 87 -5.10 14.71 -14.12
CA ASP A 87 -4.38 15.96 -13.86
C ASP A 87 -2.85 15.73 -13.96
N PRO A 88 -2.14 16.43 -14.86
CA PRO A 88 -0.72 16.19 -15.09
C PRO A 88 0.18 16.65 -13.94
N LEU A 89 -0.25 17.59 -13.10
CA LEU A 89 0.54 18.07 -11.97
C LEU A 89 0.46 17.07 -10.81
N ILE A 90 -0.74 16.59 -10.52
CA ILE A 90 -0.96 15.57 -9.49
C ILE A 90 -0.32 14.25 -9.92
N TRP A 91 -0.50 13.83 -11.18
CA TRP A 91 0.08 12.60 -11.73
C TRP A 91 1.60 12.51 -11.53
N LYS A 92 2.31 13.62 -11.76
CA LYS A 92 3.78 13.69 -11.61
C LYS A 92 4.25 13.55 -10.16
N GLN A 93 3.40 13.89 -9.20
CA GLN A 93 3.69 13.77 -7.77
C GLN A 93 3.37 12.37 -7.24
N MET A 94 2.52 11.61 -7.95
CA MET A 94 2.15 10.27 -7.56
C MET A 94 3.28 9.27 -7.82
N ASN A 95 3.45 8.31 -6.91
CA ASN A 95 4.25 7.13 -7.14
C ASN A 95 3.49 6.09 -7.99
N ASP A 96 4.18 5.00 -8.34
CA ASP A 96 3.65 3.96 -9.25
C ASP A 96 2.35 3.32 -8.72
N ARG A 97 2.29 3.12 -7.40
CA ARG A 97 1.14 2.52 -6.71
C ARG A 97 -0.09 3.43 -6.78
N GLN A 98 0.10 4.71 -6.50
CA GLN A 98 -0.96 5.72 -6.58
C GLN A 98 -1.47 5.90 -8.01
N ARG A 99 -0.56 5.90 -9.00
CA ARG A 99 -0.94 5.96 -10.42
C ARG A 99 -1.76 4.75 -10.85
N GLU A 100 -1.37 3.54 -10.43
CA GLU A 100 -2.16 2.34 -10.72
C GLU A 100 -3.58 2.45 -10.14
N MET A 101 -3.69 2.79 -8.85
CA MET A 101 -5.00 2.86 -8.19
C MET A 101 -5.88 3.99 -8.75
N LEU A 102 -5.30 5.13 -9.14
CA LEU A 102 -6.04 6.18 -9.83
C LEU A 102 -6.59 5.69 -11.18
N VAL A 103 -5.75 5.04 -12.00
CA VAL A 103 -6.19 4.50 -13.30
C VAL A 103 -7.27 3.44 -13.11
N PHE A 104 -7.13 2.56 -12.10
CA PHE A 104 -8.11 1.53 -11.78
C PHE A 104 -9.43 2.13 -11.30
N HIS A 105 -9.39 3.18 -10.48
CA HIS A 105 -10.57 3.93 -10.03
C HIS A 105 -11.34 4.50 -11.24
N GLU A 106 -10.67 5.21 -12.14
CA GLU A 106 -11.31 5.80 -13.31
C GLU A 106 -11.81 4.75 -14.30
N LEU A 107 -11.11 3.64 -14.47
CA LEU A 107 -11.58 2.49 -15.24
C LEU A 107 -12.74 1.77 -14.53
N GLY A 108 -12.81 1.80 -13.21
CA GLY A 108 -13.95 1.32 -12.43
C GLY A 108 -15.23 2.07 -12.79
N HIS A 109 -15.16 3.39 -12.88
CA HIS A 109 -16.25 4.20 -13.41
C HIS A 109 -16.53 3.87 -14.88
N CYS A 110 -15.50 3.87 -15.72
CA CYS A 110 -15.70 3.84 -17.17
C CYS A 110 -16.10 2.48 -17.74
N VAL A 111 -15.49 1.41 -17.23
CA VAL A 111 -15.58 0.05 -17.76
C VAL A 111 -16.55 -0.79 -16.93
N LEU A 112 -16.52 -0.63 -15.61
CA LEU A 112 -17.34 -1.43 -14.69
C LEU A 112 -18.64 -0.73 -14.28
N GLY A 113 -18.81 0.56 -14.62
CA GLY A 113 -19.98 1.35 -14.22
C GLY A 113 -20.10 1.55 -12.71
N ARG A 114 -19.00 1.40 -11.97
CA ARG A 114 -18.95 1.53 -10.52
C ARG A 114 -19.24 3.00 -10.14
N GLN A 115 -19.96 3.19 -9.05
CA GLN A 115 -20.17 4.51 -8.44
C GLN A 115 -19.21 4.68 -7.27
N HIS A 116 -19.07 5.92 -6.77
CA HIS A 116 -18.30 6.13 -5.55
C HIS A 116 -18.89 5.31 -4.38
N LYS A 117 -18.01 4.76 -3.55
CA LYS A 117 -18.30 3.93 -2.40
C LYS A 117 -17.49 4.44 -1.22
N ASN A 118 -18.14 5.28 -0.39
CA ASN A 118 -17.49 6.05 0.69
C ASN A 118 -17.59 5.35 2.06
N GLU A 119 -17.96 4.08 2.11
CA GLU A 119 -18.00 3.36 3.40
C GLU A 119 -16.59 3.14 3.96
N ARG A 120 -16.52 3.18 5.29
CA ARG A 120 -15.33 2.90 6.08
C ARG A 120 -15.43 1.51 6.69
N LEU A 121 -14.30 0.82 6.74
CA LEU A 121 -14.14 -0.41 7.51
C LEU A 121 -14.01 -0.09 9.01
N LEU A 122 -13.96 -1.12 9.85
CA LEU A 122 -14.03 -0.99 11.31
C LEU A 122 -12.92 -0.11 11.89
N LEU A 123 -11.72 -0.16 11.34
CA LEU A 123 -10.57 0.65 11.75
C LEU A 123 -10.47 1.96 10.98
N GLY A 124 -11.45 2.29 10.12
CA GLY A 124 -11.54 3.58 9.43
C GLY A 124 -10.91 3.64 8.04
N GLU A 125 -10.27 2.56 7.56
CA GLU A 125 -9.81 2.45 6.18
C GLU A 125 -10.99 2.49 5.21
N CYS A 126 -10.71 2.86 3.96
CA CYS A 126 -11.70 2.76 2.91
C CYS A 126 -12.10 1.31 2.66
N ALA A 127 -13.40 1.08 2.49
CA ALA A 127 -13.91 -0.21 2.05
C ALA A 127 -13.63 -0.47 0.56
N SER A 128 -13.32 0.57 -0.22
CA SER A 128 -13.14 0.50 -1.67
C SER A 128 -12.16 1.54 -2.17
N ILE A 129 -11.43 1.24 -3.26
CA ILE A 129 -10.71 2.26 -4.05
C ILE A 129 -11.66 3.17 -4.83
N MET A 130 -12.93 2.80 -4.98
CA MET A 130 -13.98 3.67 -5.53
C MET A 130 -14.39 4.76 -4.52
N LYS A 131 -13.56 5.14 -3.55
CA LYS A 131 -13.84 6.26 -2.66
C LYS A 131 -13.84 7.58 -3.42
N GLU A 132 -14.64 8.54 -2.98
CA GLU A 132 -14.51 9.92 -3.39
C GLU A 132 -13.23 10.53 -2.79
N GLY A 133 -12.51 11.32 -3.57
CA GLY A 133 -11.37 12.09 -3.07
C GLY A 133 -11.82 13.29 -2.22
N GLY A 134 -10.91 13.86 -1.43
CA GLY A 134 -11.16 15.05 -0.63
C GLY A 134 -10.57 14.98 0.78
N GLU A 135 -10.68 16.07 1.54
CA GLU A 135 -10.09 16.21 2.88
C GLU A 135 -10.72 15.25 3.92
N ASP A 136 -12.00 14.90 3.75
CA ASP A 136 -12.74 13.98 4.64
C ASP A 136 -12.77 12.53 4.14
N ALA A 137 -12.00 12.22 3.09
CA ALA A 137 -11.92 10.86 2.56
C ALA A 137 -11.30 9.92 3.61
N CYS A 138 -11.74 8.66 3.59
CA CYS A 138 -11.06 7.61 4.33
C CYS A 138 -9.64 7.40 3.78
N VAL A 139 -8.81 6.74 4.57
CA VAL A 139 -7.44 6.39 4.20
C VAL A 139 -7.42 5.02 3.55
N ASP A 140 -6.66 4.84 2.48
CA ASP A 140 -6.52 3.60 1.72
C ASP A 140 -5.09 3.08 1.76
N ASP A 141 -4.83 1.95 2.41
CA ASP A 141 -3.48 1.38 2.43
C ASP A 141 -3.12 0.69 1.10
N ILE A 142 -3.07 1.43 0.00
CA ILE A 142 -2.79 0.89 -1.33
C ILE A 142 -1.37 0.36 -1.49
N PHE A 143 -0.51 0.64 -0.52
CA PHE A 143 0.89 0.25 -0.50
C PHE A 143 1.06 -1.19 -0.04
N SER A 144 0.29 -1.62 0.96
CA SER A 144 0.30 -3.03 1.34
C SER A 144 -0.28 -3.92 0.22
N ASP A 145 0.46 -4.98 -0.18
CA ASP A 145 -0.01 -5.90 -1.22
C ASP A 145 -1.34 -6.57 -0.86
N SER A 146 -1.55 -6.87 0.43
CA SER A 146 -2.80 -7.48 0.92
C SER A 146 -3.98 -6.53 0.72
N TRP A 147 -3.80 -5.25 1.00
CA TRP A 147 -4.80 -4.21 0.77
C TRP A 147 -5.00 -3.93 -0.72
N ARG A 148 -3.92 -3.83 -1.51
CA ARG A 148 -4.00 -3.80 -2.98
C ARG A 148 -4.87 -4.93 -3.49
N SER A 149 -4.58 -6.17 -3.10
CA SER A 149 -5.31 -7.36 -3.57
C SER A 149 -6.79 -7.23 -3.21
N TYR A 150 -7.09 -6.91 -1.96
CA TYR A 150 -8.46 -6.69 -1.49
C TYR A 150 -9.18 -5.63 -2.33
N TYR A 151 -8.56 -4.48 -2.57
CA TYR A 151 -9.19 -3.39 -3.32
C TYR A 151 -9.45 -3.74 -4.78
N ILE A 152 -8.54 -4.50 -5.40
CA ILE A 152 -8.74 -4.97 -6.78
C ILE A 152 -9.84 -6.04 -6.80
N ASP A 153 -9.87 -6.97 -5.84
CA ASP A 153 -10.96 -7.94 -5.71
C ASP A 153 -12.31 -7.22 -5.55
N GLU A 154 -12.38 -6.20 -4.68
CA GLU A 154 -13.58 -5.40 -4.43
C GLU A 154 -13.99 -4.55 -5.64
N LEU A 155 -13.03 -4.07 -6.44
CA LEU A 155 -13.29 -3.31 -7.64
C LEU A 155 -14.12 -4.13 -8.64
N PHE A 156 -13.74 -5.39 -8.85
CA PHE A 156 -14.37 -6.31 -9.80
C PHE A 156 -15.57 -7.08 -9.21
N ASP A 157 -15.57 -7.34 -7.90
CA ASP A 157 -16.69 -7.92 -7.16
C ASP A 157 -17.04 -7.09 -5.91
N PRO A 158 -18.04 -6.20 -5.99
CA PRO A 158 -18.47 -5.37 -4.87
C PRO A 158 -18.99 -6.15 -3.65
N ALA A 159 -19.30 -7.44 -3.82
CA ALA A 159 -19.76 -8.33 -2.77
C ALA A 159 -18.62 -9.06 -2.05
N VAL A 160 -17.36 -8.84 -2.45
CA VAL A 160 -16.22 -9.42 -1.78
C VAL A 160 -16.26 -9.08 -0.29
N GLN A 161 -16.05 -10.09 0.54
CA GLN A 161 -16.00 -9.90 1.97
C GLN A 161 -14.62 -9.38 2.36
N VAL A 162 -14.59 -8.61 3.44
CA VAL A 162 -13.33 -8.15 4.02
C VAL A 162 -12.51 -9.38 4.45
N PRO A 163 -11.23 -9.49 4.06
CA PRO A 163 -10.45 -10.69 4.31
C PRO A 163 -10.25 -10.99 5.79
N ASP A 164 -9.98 -12.25 6.10
CA ASP A 164 -9.81 -12.71 7.48
C ASP A 164 -8.62 -12.07 8.21
N TRP A 165 -7.61 -11.60 7.48
CA TRP A 165 -6.47 -10.89 8.06
C TRP A 165 -6.85 -9.51 8.63
N TYR A 166 -7.97 -8.93 8.20
CA TYR A 166 -8.47 -7.65 8.73
C TYR A 166 -9.32 -7.83 10.00
N ARG A 167 -9.52 -9.06 10.48
CA ARG A 167 -10.26 -9.29 11.72
C ARG A 167 -9.51 -8.66 12.89
N THR A 168 -10.19 -7.78 13.61
CA THR A 168 -9.60 -7.13 14.77
C THR A 168 -9.20 -8.16 15.82
N GLN A 169 -8.01 -7.99 16.38
CA GLN A 169 -7.52 -8.86 17.44
C GLN A 169 -7.78 -8.20 18.78
N ASP A 170 -8.57 -8.89 19.60
CA ASP A 170 -8.78 -8.53 20.99
C ASP A 170 -7.55 -8.95 21.79
N LEU A 171 -6.70 -7.98 22.13
CA LEU A 171 -5.47 -8.24 22.90
C LEU A 171 -5.75 -8.97 24.22
N THR A 172 -6.96 -8.86 24.79
CA THR A 172 -7.32 -9.56 26.04
C THR A 172 -7.52 -11.07 25.86
N LYS A 173 -7.70 -11.52 24.61
CA LYS A 173 -7.89 -12.94 24.25
C LYS A 173 -6.62 -13.60 23.75
N LEU A 174 -5.54 -12.85 23.58
CA LEU A 174 -4.25 -13.43 23.20
C LEU A 174 -3.77 -14.36 24.31
N VAL A 175 -3.44 -15.59 23.95
CA VAL A 175 -2.70 -16.48 24.83
C VAL A 175 -1.25 -16.02 24.80
N ILE A 176 -0.96 -15.11 25.71
CA ILE A 176 0.39 -14.64 25.98
C ILE A 176 1.17 -15.87 26.46
N GLY A 177 2.16 -16.31 25.68
CA GLY A 177 3.01 -17.45 26.03
C GLY A 177 3.96 -17.08 27.16
N ASP A 178 5.12 -17.74 27.23
CA ASP A 178 6.16 -17.31 28.16
C ASP A 178 6.46 -15.82 27.95
N THR A 179 6.16 -15.01 28.97
CA THR A 179 6.55 -13.60 29.02
C THR A 179 8.06 -13.53 29.08
N LEU A 180 8.70 -13.49 27.91
CA LEU A 180 10.09 -13.14 27.82
C LEU A 180 10.19 -11.64 28.07
N LEU A 181 10.17 -11.23 29.33
CA LEU A 181 10.33 -9.83 29.73
C LEU A 181 11.77 -9.43 29.41
N LEU A 182 12.00 -9.06 28.15
CA LEU A 182 13.34 -8.97 27.56
C LEU A 182 14.14 -7.81 28.16
N LYS A 183 13.48 -6.73 28.60
CA LYS A 183 14.09 -5.60 29.29
C LYS A 183 13.04 -4.63 29.82
N GLU A 184 13.04 -4.33 31.12
CA GLU A 184 12.36 -3.14 31.65
C GLU A 184 13.42 -2.07 31.95
N ASP A 185 13.82 -1.31 30.93
CA ASP A 185 14.66 -0.14 31.16
C ASP A 185 13.78 1.09 31.44
N SER A 186 14.00 1.73 32.59
CA SER A 186 13.47 3.07 32.87
C SER A 186 14.39 4.09 32.20
N LEU A 187 14.07 4.51 30.98
CA LEU A 187 14.94 5.39 30.22
C LEU A 187 14.70 6.85 30.63
N GLN A 188 15.77 7.55 31.07
CA GLN A 188 15.74 9.00 31.31
C GLN A 188 16.59 9.72 30.25
N TYR A 189 16.01 10.71 29.56
CA TYR A 189 16.64 11.39 28.41
C TYR A 189 17.16 12.78 28.78
N GLU A 190 18.33 13.20 28.29
CA GLU A 190 18.90 14.50 28.68
C GLU A 190 18.74 15.64 27.67
N SER A 191 18.49 15.39 26.38
CA SER A 191 18.22 16.46 25.39
C SER A 191 17.84 15.92 24.01
N PHE A 192 17.35 16.84 23.16
CA PHE A 192 16.87 16.64 21.80
C PHE A 192 17.99 16.12 20.87
N GLN A 193 18.18 14.81 20.82
CA GLN A 193 18.82 14.13 19.71
C GLN A 193 17.92 12.98 19.29
N THR A 194 17.61 12.88 17.99
CA THR A 194 17.12 11.64 17.38
C THR A 194 18.21 10.59 17.57
N ARG A 195 18.17 9.91 18.72
CA ARG A 195 18.97 8.71 18.92
C ARG A 195 18.07 7.56 18.48
N HIS A 196 18.41 6.99 17.34
CA HIS A 196 17.96 5.64 17.01
C HIS A 196 18.34 4.77 18.19
N PHE A 197 17.38 4.09 18.80
CA PHE A 197 17.71 3.03 19.72
C PHE A 197 18.10 1.90 18.79
N GLY A 198 19.40 1.81 18.51
CA GLY A 198 19.93 0.49 18.42
C GLY A 198 19.56 -0.15 19.75
N ILE A 199 18.62 -1.09 19.74
CA ILE A 199 18.63 -2.12 20.75
C ILE A 199 20.02 -2.77 20.56
N VAL A 200 21.03 -2.23 21.25
CA VAL A 200 22.41 -2.70 21.14
C VAL A 200 22.39 -4.09 21.76
N GLY A 201 22.36 -5.08 20.88
CA GLY A 201 21.85 -6.42 21.13
C GLY A 201 20.60 -6.63 20.28
N ALA A 202 20.80 -6.74 18.96
CA ALA A 202 19.76 -7.04 17.99
C ALA A 202 18.83 -8.10 18.58
N LEU A 203 17.62 -7.68 18.95
CA LEU A 203 16.59 -8.63 19.28
C LEU A 203 16.24 -9.26 17.94
N ALA A 204 16.97 -10.30 17.57
CA ALA A 204 16.68 -11.13 16.42
C ALA A 204 15.41 -11.90 16.77
N ILE A 205 14.28 -11.19 16.78
CA ILE A 205 12.98 -11.83 16.77
C ILE A 205 12.92 -12.47 15.39
N ASP A 206 12.97 -13.80 15.38
CA ASP A 206 12.74 -14.58 14.19
C ASP A 206 11.42 -14.10 13.55
N GLU A 207 11.47 -13.71 12.28
CA GLU A 207 10.30 -13.28 11.51
C GLU A 207 9.21 -14.37 11.45
N SER A 208 9.53 -15.62 11.78
CA SER A 208 8.55 -16.69 11.90
C SER A 208 7.74 -16.66 13.21
N THR A 209 8.19 -15.88 14.20
CA THR A 209 7.60 -15.82 15.54
C THR A 209 6.57 -14.70 15.65
N ASP A 210 5.45 -15.02 16.28
CA ASP A 210 4.42 -14.06 16.65
C ASP A 210 4.79 -13.40 17.97
N TYR A 211 4.67 -12.07 18.05
CA TYR A 211 5.10 -11.30 19.21
C TYR A 211 4.23 -10.06 19.43
N LEU A 212 4.14 -9.64 20.69
CA LEU A 212 3.54 -8.38 21.11
C LEU A 212 4.64 -7.49 21.68
N LEU A 213 4.86 -6.37 21.02
CA LEU A 213 5.74 -5.30 21.44
C LEU A 213 4.87 -4.21 22.05
N THR A 214 5.13 -3.79 23.29
CA THR A 214 4.38 -2.71 23.93
C THR A 214 5.34 -1.67 24.50
N LEU A 215 5.11 -0.42 24.12
CA LEU A 215 5.76 0.77 24.62
C LEU A 215 4.78 1.57 25.46
N THR A 216 5.14 1.84 26.72
CA THR A 216 4.34 2.66 27.62
C THR A 216 5.05 3.96 27.92
N TYR A 217 4.36 5.09 27.76
CA TYR A 217 4.89 6.44 27.94
C TYR A 217 4.07 7.24 28.95
N ASP A 218 4.76 8.05 29.75
CA ASP A 218 4.13 8.84 30.82
C ASP A 218 3.93 10.33 30.46
N SER A 219 4.09 10.71 29.17
CA SER A 219 4.01 12.11 28.71
C SER A 219 3.16 12.24 27.44
N LEU A 220 2.62 13.44 27.18
CA LEU A 220 1.86 13.78 25.96
C LEU A 220 2.68 14.64 24.98
N ASN A 221 3.81 15.21 25.40
CA ASN A 221 4.58 16.20 24.62
C ASN A 221 5.74 15.57 23.83
N SER A 222 5.55 14.42 23.20
CA SER A 222 6.64 13.75 22.47
C SER A 222 6.12 13.03 21.22
N ILE A 223 7.02 12.78 20.28
CA ILE A 223 6.77 11.93 19.12
C ILE A 223 7.18 10.52 19.51
N TYR A 224 6.23 9.61 19.41
CA TYR A 224 6.45 8.22 19.78
C TYR A 224 6.53 7.39 18.53
N GLY A 225 7.71 6.84 18.25
CA GLY A 225 7.96 6.06 17.05
C GLY A 225 8.17 4.59 17.37
N PHE A 226 7.82 3.73 16.43
CA PHE A 226 8.57 2.49 16.27
C PHE A 226 9.07 2.46 14.82
N GLN A 227 10.32 2.06 14.64
CA GLN A 227 10.82 1.64 13.34
C GLN A 227 11.16 0.16 13.40
N TRP A 228 10.61 -0.60 12.47
CA TRP A 228 10.86 -2.02 12.35
C TRP A 228 11.10 -2.34 10.89
N ASP A 229 12.36 -2.59 10.55
CA ASP A 229 12.79 -2.69 9.15
C ASP A 229 12.44 -1.39 8.41
N ALA A 230 11.71 -1.47 7.30
CA ALA A 230 11.24 -0.31 6.55
C ALA A 230 9.88 0.23 7.02
N ILE A 231 9.31 -0.32 8.09
CA ILE A 231 8.12 0.23 8.73
C ILE A 231 8.57 1.31 9.70
N THR A 232 8.05 2.52 9.55
CA THR A 232 8.16 3.54 10.58
C THR A 232 6.78 4.03 10.91
N VAL A 233 6.30 3.75 12.12
CA VAL A 233 5.07 4.34 12.64
C VAL A 233 5.43 5.35 13.69
N GLU A 234 4.97 6.56 13.45
CA GLU A 234 5.15 7.67 14.37
C GLU A 234 3.79 8.17 14.83
N LEU A 235 3.67 8.37 16.13
CA LEU A 235 2.57 9.04 16.79
C LEU A 235 2.98 10.50 17.01
N TYR A 236 2.39 11.40 16.24
CA TYR A 236 2.68 12.84 16.34
C TYR A 236 1.64 13.53 17.21
N HIS A 237 2.07 14.20 18.28
CA HIS A 237 1.19 15.14 18.98
C HIS A 237 1.25 16.53 18.33
N GLN A 238 0.15 16.96 17.70
CA GLN A 238 -0.01 18.34 17.23
C GLN A 238 -1.35 18.88 17.72
N SER A 239 -1.33 20.04 18.39
CA SER A 239 -2.54 20.77 18.79
C SER A 239 -3.57 19.96 19.61
N GLY A 240 -3.14 18.96 20.39
CA GLY A 240 -4.03 18.09 21.17
C GLY A 240 -4.48 16.83 20.45
N GLU A 241 -3.96 16.58 19.25
CA GLU A 241 -4.36 15.48 18.37
C GLU A 241 -3.16 14.60 18.05
N TYR A 242 -3.44 13.32 17.81
CA TYR A 242 -2.43 12.33 17.47
C TYR A 242 -2.68 11.75 16.09
N SER A 243 -1.67 11.77 15.22
CA SER A 243 -1.70 11.07 13.93
C SER A 243 -0.72 9.91 13.93
N ILE A 244 -1.07 8.85 13.20
CA ILE A 244 -0.16 7.77 12.84
C ILE A 244 0.39 8.09 11.45
N SER A 245 1.68 7.91 11.22
CA SER A 245 2.22 7.95 9.86
C SER A 245 3.06 6.73 9.59
N ASN A 246 2.86 6.10 8.43
CA ASN A 246 3.75 5.07 7.94
C ASN A 246 4.70 5.71 6.91
N LYS A 247 6.00 5.72 7.20
CA LYS A 247 7.00 6.16 6.22
C LYS A 247 7.61 4.95 5.54
N GLY A 248 7.26 4.77 4.27
CA GLY A 248 7.95 3.82 3.39
C GLY A 248 9.36 4.30 3.02
N LYS A 249 10.09 3.47 2.28
CA LYS A 249 11.49 3.67 1.88
C LYS A 249 11.74 4.97 1.08
N GLU A 250 10.74 5.47 0.37
CA GLU A 250 10.87 6.75 -0.33
C GLU A 250 10.61 7.89 0.68
N ILE A 251 11.71 8.49 1.14
CA ILE A 251 11.88 9.47 2.21
C ILE A 251 10.98 10.73 2.09
N TRP A 252 10.11 10.81 1.08
CA TRP A 252 9.19 11.92 0.81
C TRP A 252 7.72 11.52 0.71
N ASP A 253 7.39 10.24 0.64
CA ASP A 253 6.01 9.77 0.68
C ASP A 253 5.59 9.60 2.15
N ASN A 254 5.32 10.72 2.81
CA ASN A 254 4.67 10.73 4.11
C ASN A 254 3.24 10.20 3.93
N TYR A 255 3.07 8.87 4.01
CA TYR A 255 1.74 8.30 4.08
C TYR A 255 1.24 8.45 5.53
N SER A 256 0.49 9.52 5.77
CA SER A 256 -0.22 9.71 7.04
C SER A 256 -1.42 8.78 7.10
N LEU A 257 -1.20 7.57 7.62
CA LEU A 257 -2.26 6.65 8.01
C LEU A 257 -2.95 7.20 9.25
N TYR A 258 -4.07 7.87 9.05
CA TYR A 258 -5.03 8.36 10.06
C TYR A 258 -4.78 9.74 10.66
N THR A 259 -5.85 10.54 10.52
CA THR A 259 -6.13 11.77 11.25
C THR A 259 -7.38 11.60 12.12
N ASP A 260 -7.65 10.39 12.61
CA ASP A 260 -8.65 10.26 13.67
C ASP A 260 -8.08 10.94 14.91
N LYS A 261 -8.68 12.08 15.24
CA LYS A 261 -8.31 12.94 16.37
C LYS A 261 -8.55 12.17 17.66
N MET A 262 -7.54 11.41 18.08
CA MET A 262 -7.62 10.63 19.31
C MET A 262 -7.25 11.51 20.50
N LYS A 263 -8.14 11.54 21.50
CA LYS A 263 -7.77 12.01 22.84
C LYS A 263 -7.02 10.89 23.54
N LEU A 264 -5.74 11.10 23.80
CA LEU A 264 -4.93 10.15 24.57
C LEU A 264 -4.85 10.59 26.03
N GLU A 265 -4.99 9.61 26.91
CA GLU A 265 -4.72 9.74 28.34
C GLU A 265 -3.40 9.04 28.66
N THR A 266 -2.66 9.56 29.64
CA THR A 266 -1.44 8.92 30.13
C THR A 266 -1.78 7.83 31.15
N PRO A 267 -1.03 6.71 31.17
CA PRO A 267 0.09 6.41 30.29
C PRO A 267 -0.36 5.98 28.89
N ILE A 268 0.34 6.46 27.85
CA ILE A 268 0.09 6.06 26.46
C ILE A 268 0.74 4.69 26.24
N ARG A 269 -0.01 3.73 25.71
CA ARG A 269 0.49 2.41 25.32
C ARG A 269 0.44 2.24 23.81
N LEU A 270 1.59 2.23 23.16
CA LEU A 270 1.71 1.81 21.77
C LEU A 270 2.02 0.33 21.75
N SER A 271 1.25 -0.48 21.02
CA SER A 271 1.58 -1.89 20.84
C SER A 271 1.63 -2.27 19.37
N LEU A 272 2.58 -3.14 19.04
CA LEU A 272 2.72 -3.78 17.75
C LEU A 272 2.63 -5.29 17.97
N LEU A 273 1.58 -5.89 17.44
CA LEU A 273 1.37 -7.33 17.45
C LEU A 273 1.68 -7.87 16.06
N LYS A 274 2.65 -8.77 15.96
CA LYS A 274 2.90 -9.52 14.73
C LYS A 274 2.18 -10.86 14.78
N LEU A 275 1.33 -11.14 13.79
CA LEU A 275 0.66 -12.42 13.58
C LEU A 275 0.89 -12.90 12.15
N GLY A 276 1.72 -13.93 11.97
CA GLY A 276 2.06 -14.45 10.66
C GLY A 276 2.68 -13.35 9.77
N ALA A 277 2.02 -13.04 8.65
CA ALA A 277 2.45 -12.02 7.70
C ALA A 277 1.89 -10.62 7.98
N PHE A 278 1.27 -10.39 9.14
CA PHE A 278 0.60 -9.13 9.44
C PHE A 278 1.11 -8.49 10.73
N TYR A 279 1.10 -7.16 10.72
CA TYR A 279 1.37 -6.30 11.84
C TYR A 279 0.09 -5.56 12.22
N HIS A 280 -0.33 -5.70 13.46
CA HIS A 280 -1.49 -5.06 14.05
C HIS A 280 -1.01 -3.97 15.02
N PHE A 281 -1.47 -2.74 14.81
CA PHE A 281 -1.06 -1.57 15.57
C PHE A 281 -2.12 -1.18 16.57
N TYR A 282 -1.73 -0.94 17.82
CA TYR A 282 -2.62 -0.58 18.90
C TYR A 282 -2.17 0.71 19.57
N VAL A 283 -3.16 1.51 19.95
CA VAL A 283 -2.99 2.66 20.83
C VAL A 283 -3.93 2.48 22.02
N ASN A 284 -3.38 2.45 23.23
CA ASN A 284 -4.09 2.20 24.47
C ASN A 284 -4.93 0.90 24.43
N GLY A 285 -4.42 -0.12 23.76
CA GLY A 285 -5.08 -1.43 23.62
C GLY A 285 -6.22 -1.47 22.58
N VAL A 286 -6.50 -0.35 21.90
CA VAL A 286 -7.43 -0.28 20.78
C VAL A 286 -6.66 -0.40 19.49
N GLU A 287 -7.03 -1.36 18.65
CA GLU A 287 -6.44 -1.55 17.33
C GLU A 287 -6.73 -0.34 16.44
N LYS A 288 -5.74 0.08 15.67
CA LYS A 288 -5.79 1.27 14.82
C LYS A 288 -5.49 0.99 13.37
N HIS A 289 -4.68 -0.04 13.08
CA HIS A 289 -4.29 -0.32 11.72
C HIS A 289 -3.69 -1.73 11.59
N ILE A 290 -3.78 -2.30 10.39
CA ILE A 290 -3.23 -3.62 10.04
C ILE A 290 -2.46 -3.49 8.73
N MET A 291 -1.25 -4.06 8.70
CA MET A 291 -0.37 -4.01 7.53
C MET A 291 0.31 -5.36 7.24
N SER A 292 0.48 -5.70 5.97
CA SER A 292 1.24 -6.89 5.53
C SER A 292 2.77 -6.71 5.59
N THR A 293 3.50 -7.78 5.84
CA THR A 293 4.97 -7.85 5.81
C THR A 293 5.56 -7.76 4.40
N THR A 294 4.78 -8.07 3.35
CA THR A 294 5.29 -8.25 1.97
C THR A 294 5.76 -6.96 1.29
N TYR A 295 5.30 -5.81 1.76
CA TYR A 295 5.62 -4.52 1.15
C TYR A 295 7.10 -4.14 1.26
N PHE A 296 7.81 -4.71 2.23
CA PHE A 296 9.17 -4.32 2.55
C PHE A 296 10.13 -5.38 2.04
N GLN A 297 10.54 -5.28 0.77
CA GLN A 297 11.77 -5.95 0.37
C GLN A 297 12.91 -5.26 1.13
N SER A 298 13.38 -5.95 2.17
CA SER A 298 14.42 -5.49 3.10
C SER A 298 15.56 -4.85 2.31
N ASP A 299 15.79 -3.56 2.53
CA ASP A 299 17.10 -3.03 2.23
C ASP A 299 18.06 -3.74 3.17
N SER A 300 18.98 -4.55 2.64
CA SER A 300 19.97 -5.28 3.45
C SER A 300 20.82 -4.37 4.36
N SER A 301 20.77 -3.05 4.16
CA SER A 301 21.42 -2.05 5.01
C SER A 301 20.60 -1.61 6.23
N MET A 302 19.27 -1.87 6.26
CA MET A 302 18.45 -1.63 7.44
C MET A 302 18.52 -2.83 8.37
N VAL A 303 18.94 -2.57 9.61
CA VAL A 303 18.94 -3.59 10.67
C VAL A 303 17.49 -3.72 11.17
N PRO A 304 16.86 -4.91 11.06
CA PRO A 304 15.55 -5.13 11.65
C PRO A 304 15.56 -4.81 13.15
N GLY A 305 14.52 -4.13 13.64
CA GLY A 305 14.28 -3.96 15.08
C GLY A 305 14.81 -2.69 15.76
N ASN A 306 14.89 -1.54 15.08
CA ASN A 306 15.28 -0.27 15.71
C ASN A 306 14.08 0.54 16.22
N MET A 307 13.75 0.36 17.49
CA MET A 307 12.76 1.21 18.14
C MET A 307 13.28 2.64 18.34
N TYR A 308 12.43 3.67 18.31
CA TYR A 308 12.88 4.99 18.77
C TYR A 308 11.82 5.88 19.41
N VAL A 309 12.27 6.63 20.41
CA VAL A 309 11.49 7.66 21.09
C VAL A 309 12.13 9.00 20.80
N ALA A 310 11.36 9.94 20.23
CA ALA A 310 11.84 11.27 19.90
C ALA A 310 11.01 12.33 20.64
N THR A 311 11.65 13.12 21.50
CA THR A 311 10.93 13.99 22.43
C THR A 311 11.08 15.45 22.02
N TYR A 312 9.99 16.21 21.98
CA TYR A 312 10.03 17.65 21.70
C TYR A 312 9.79 18.44 22.99
N GLY A 313 10.70 19.35 23.36
CA GLY A 313 10.44 20.33 24.43
C GLY A 313 11.05 20.08 25.81
N GLY A 314 12.15 19.32 25.92
CA GLY A 314 13.02 19.33 27.11
C GLY A 314 12.52 18.57 28.36
N SER A 315 11.27 18.10 28.39
CA SER A 315 10.84 17.11 29.38
C SER A 315 11.51 15.76 29.11
N LYS A 316 11.93 15.05 30.17
CA LYS A 316 12.52 13.71 30.08
C LYS A 316 11.39 12.66 30.21
N PRO A 317 10.77 12.15 29.13
CA PRO A 317 9.75 11.12 29.29
C PRO A 317 10.42 9.82 29.74
N THR A 318 9.73 9.09 30.61
CA THR A 318 10.00 7.69 30.87
C THR A 318 9.25 6.85 29.86
N ALA A 319 9.93 5.85 29.31
CA ALA A 319 9.32 4.84 28.46
C ALA A 319 9.62 3.46 29.05
N LYS A 320 8.63 2.57 29.05
CA LYS A 320 8.82 1.15 29.37
C LYS A 320 8.57 0.33 28.12
N LEU A 321 9.54 -0.52 27.79
CA LEU A 321 9.42 -1.50 26.71
C LEU A 321 9.06 -2.87 27.29
N SER A 322 8.08 -3.54 26.69
CA SER A 322 7.76 -4.93 26.93
C SER A 322 7.74 -5.64 25.60
N VAL A 323 8.34 -6.82 25.54
CA VAL A 323 8.25 -7.73 24.39
C VAL A 323 7.71 -9.03 24.94
N VAL A 324 6.72 -9.61 24.28
CA VAL A 324 6.17 -10.90 24.70
C VAL A 324 5.97 -11.79 23.50
N ARG A 325 6.34 -13.07 23.64
CA ARG A 325 6.05 -14.08 22.62
C ARG A 325 4.57 -14.44 22.68
N VAL A 326 3.91 -14.43 21.53
CA VAL A 326 2.52 -14.85 21.42
C VAL A 326 2.51 -16.33 21.02
N ALA A 327 1.79 -17.16 21.78
CA ALA A 327 1.61 -18.55 21.39
C ALA A 327 0.62 -18.61 20.22
N LYS A 328 0.95 -19.41 19.19
CA LYS A 328 -0.02 -19.72 18.13
C LYS A 328 -1.21 -20.43 18.77
N GLN A 329 -2.41 -19.88 18.60
CA GLN A 329 -3.65 -20.50 19.06
C GLN A 329 -3.95 -21.79 18.31
#